data_AF-A0ABD5V131-F1
#
_entry.id   AF-A0ABD5V131-F1
#
_cell.length_a   1.000
_cell.length_b   1.000
_cell.length_c   1.000
_cell.angle_alpha   90.00
_cell.angle_beta   90.00
_cell.angle_gamma   90.00
#
_symmetry.space_group_name_H-M   'P 1'
#
loop_
_entity.id
_entity.type
_entity.pdbx_description
1 polymer ?
#
loop_
_entity_poly.entity_id
_entity_poly.type
_entity_poly.pdbx_seq_one_letter_code
_entity_poly.pdbx_strand_id
1 'polypeptide(L)'
;MTDDSREAIMEATHRALREHGYADLTMQDIADESGKSTSLLHYHYDTKHDLLVAFVGYLIEEFEAEERGMAEKPAEERLREFVDWFVFAPGEDDRAAFHLALLELRAQAPFDEAYREQLRRSDELVRGTIVGIVEDGIESGVFRADAEPEAIARLVFATMDGARTRQATLAEAGYAAEVRDALYEHVLDDLLVDPERAE
;
A
#
# COMPACT_ATOMS: atom_id res chain seq x y z
N MET A 1 -24.02 -8.32 8.08
CA MET A 1 -22.87 -8.06 8.97
C MET A 1 -22.97 -6.60 9.36
N THR A 2 -22.86 -6.25 10.64
CA THR A 2 -22.65 -4.84 11.02
C THR A 2 -21.24 -4.45 10.57
N ASP A 3 -21.02 -3.18 10.23
CA ASP A 3 -19.71 -2.71 9.78
C ASP A 3 -18.60 -3.06 10.78
N ASP A 4 -18.88 -2.84 12.07
CA ASP A 4 -17.99 -3.20 13.20
C ASP A 4 -17.56 -4.68 13.22
N SER A 5 -18.40 -5.60 12.73
CA SER A 5 -18.05 -7.02 12.70
C SER A 5 -17.20 -7.39 11.49
N ARG A 6 -17.28 -6.63 10.39
CA ARG A 6 -16.43 -6.80 9.22
C ARG A 6 -15.03 -6.31 9.57
N GLU A 7 -14.94 -5.09 10.06
CA GLU A 7 -13.70 -4.42 10.45
C GLU A 7 -12.92 -5.28 11.45
N ALA A 8 -13.56 -5.76 12.51
CA ALA A 8 -12.92 -6.66 13.48
C ALA A 8 -12.36 -7.96 12.86
N ILE A 9 -12.99 -8.52 11.81
CA ILE A 9 -12.45 -9.69 11.11
C ILE A 9 -11.25 -9.29 10.26
N MET A 10 -11.32 -8.16 9.55
CA MET A 10 -10.22 -7.69 8.70
C MET A 10 -8.99 -7.33 9.52
N GLU A 11 -9.15 -6.62 10.64
CA GLU A 11 -8.05 -6.34 11.57
C GLU A 11 -7.43 -7.61 12.16
N ALA A 12 -8.26 -8.59 12.54
CA ALA A 12 -7.77 -9.89 13.00
C ALA A 12 -7.02 -10.64 11.90
N THR A 13 -7.47 -10.53 10.65
CA THR A 13 -6.78 -11.10 9.49
C THR A 13 -5.42 -10.45 9.29
N HIS A 14 -5.34 -9.12 9.43
CA HIS A 14 -4.07 -8.38 9.40
C HIS A 14 -3.11 -8.87 10.49
N ARG A 15 -3.58 -9.05 11.73
CA ARG A 15 -2.76 -9.59 12.84
C ARG A 15 -2.29 -11.01 12.57
N ALA A 16 -3.21 -11.90 12.19
CA ALA A 16 -2.89 -13.30 11.91
C ALA A 16 -1.91 -13.46 10.73
N LEU A 17 -2.02 -12.64 9.68
CA LEU A 17 -1.07 -12.64 8.56
C LEU A 17 0.34 -12.22 8.99
N ARG A 18 0.47 -11.26 9.91
CA ARG A 18 1.78 -10.84 10.42
C ARG A 18 2.45 -11.94 11.24
N GLU A 19 1.68 -12.69 12.02
CA GLU A 19 2.22 -13.77 12.85
C GLU A 19 2.54 -15.04 12.05
N HIS A 20 1.64 -15.43 11.13
CA HIS A 20 1.69 -16.74 10.48
C HIS A 20 2.15 -16.70 9.01
N GLY A 21 2.22 -15.53 8.38
CA GLY A 21 2.42 -15.42 6.93
C GLY A 21 1.23 -15.94 6.13
N TYR A 22 1.27 -15.82 4.79
CA TYR A 22 0.16 -16.24 3.93
C TYR A 22 0.02 -17.77 3.87
N ALA A 23 1.14 -18.48 3.79
CA ALA A 23 1.18 -19.92 3.53
C ALA A 23 0.56 -20.72 4.68
N ASP A 24 0.99 -20.45 5.91
CA ASP A 24 0.60 -21.22 7.10
C ASP A 24 -0.69 -20.70 7.76
N LEU A 25 -1.20 -19.53 7.35
CA LEU A 25 -2.45 -18.98 7.87
C LEU A 25 -3.62 -19.95 7.68
N THR A 26 -4.43 -20.10 8.73
CA THR A 26 -5.68 -20.87 8.71
C THR A 26 -6.89 -20.02 9.12
N MET A 27 -8.08 -20.52 8.82
CA MET A 27 -9.33 -19.91 9.32
C MET A 27 -9.42 -19.93 10.85
N GLN A 28 -8.76 -20.88 11.51
CA GLN A 28 -8.74 -20.98 12.96
C GLN A 28 -7.91 -19.85 13.57
N ASP A 29 -6.74 -19.53 12.99
CA ASP A 29 -5.89 -18.44 13.48
C ASP A 29 -6.63 -17.09 13.44
N ILE A 30 -7.37 -16.83 12.35
CA ILE A 30 -8.19 -15.62 12.21
C ILE A 30 -9.35 -15.61 13.22
N ALA A 31 -9.95 -16.77 13.49
CA ALA A 31 -11.02 -16.90 14.47
C ALA A 31 -10.51 -16.58 15.88
N ASP A 32 -9.34 -17.11 16.23
CA ASP A 32 -8.68 -16.88 17.51
C ASP A 32 -8.30 -15.40 17.67
N GLU A 33 -7.74 -14.77 16.65
CA GLU A 33 -7.39 -13.34 16.63
C GLU A 33 -8.59 -12.39 16.68
N SER A 34 -9.74 -12.80 16.15
CA SER A 34 -10.98 -11.99 16.14
C SER A 34 -11.86 -12.23 17.36
N GLY A 35 -11.56 -13.25 18.18
CA GLY A 35 -12.45 -13.72 19.25
C GLY A 35 -13.79 -14.27 18.75
N LYS A 36 -13.87 -14.62 17.45
CA LYS A 36 -15.07 -15.15 16.79
C LYS A 36 -14.90 -16.65 16.55
N SER A 37 -15.99 -17.36 16.26
CA SER A 37 -15.90 -18.78 15.89
C SER A 37 -15.56 -18.92 14.41
N THR A 38 -14.85 -20.00 14.05
CA THR A 38 -14.64 -20.39 12.64
C THR A 38 -15.96 -20.57 11.89
N SER A 39 -17.01 -21.05 12.55
CA SER A 39 -18.35 -21.14 11.96
C SER A 39 -18.93 -19.76 11.58
N LEU A 40 -18.67 -18.71 12.37
CA LEU A 40 -19.09 -17.35 12.01
C LEU A 40 -18.28 -16.82 10.84
N LEU A 41 -16.97 -17.10 10.78
CA LEU A 41 -16.16 -16.73 9.62
C LEU A 41 -16.65 -17.44 8.36
N HIS A 42 -16.90 -18.74 8.42
CA HIS A 42 -17.43 -19.53 7.30
C HIS A 42 -18.84 -19.12 6.87
N TYR A 43 -19.63 -18.51 7.76
CA TYR A 43 -20.92 -17.93 7.38
C TYR A 43 -20.75 -16.71 6.45
N HIS A 44 -19.61 -16.02 6.52
CA HIS A 44 -19.32 -14.82 5.71
C HIS A 44 -18.36 -15.10 4.54
N TYR A 45 -17.44 -16.05 4.71
CA TYR A 45 -16.38 -16.37 3.77
C TYR A 45 -16.25 -17.88 3.66
N ASP A 46 -16.64 -18.46 2.52
CA ASP A 46 -16.68 -19.91 2.35
C ASP A 46 -15.30 -20.54 2.58
N THR A 47 -14.22 -19.86 2.17
CA THR A 47 -12.85 -20.34 2.29
C THR A 47 -11.87 -19.26 2.80
N LYS A 48 -10.66 -19.70 3.22
CA LYS A 48 -9.52 -18.80 3.49
C LYS A 48 -9.25 -17.88 2.30
N HIS A 49 -9.36 -18.43 1.09
CA HIS A 49 -9.16 -17.69 -0.14
C HIS A 49 -10.16 -16.52 -0.26
N ASP A 50 -11.46 -16.78 -0.08
CA ASP A 50 -12.49 -15.73 -0.19
C ASP A 50 -12.31 -14.63 0.85
N LEU A 51 -11.92 -15.02 2.07
CA LEU A 51 -11.61 -14.07 3.15
C LEU A 51 -10.41 -13.21 2.78
N LEU A 52 -9.32 -13.79 2.28
CA LEU A 52 -8.12 -13.05 1.91
C LEU A 52 -8.33 -12.15 0.69
N VAL A 53 -9.15 -12.55 -0.28
CA VAL A 53 -9.57 -11.66 -1.39
C VAL A 53 -10.34 -10.46 -0.82
N ALA A 54 -11.27 -10.69 0.11
CA ALA A 54 -12.00 -9.60 0.77
C ALA A 54 -11.09 -8.70 1.62
N PHE A 55 -10.06 -9.28 2.23
CA PHE A 55 -9.05 -8.55 2.99
C PHE A 55 -8.22 -7.61 2.12
N VAL A 56 -7.82 -8.03 0.91
CA VAL A 56 -7.17 -7.10 -0.05
C VAL A 56 -8.11 -5.95 -0.39
N GLY A 57 -9.39 -6.23 -0.63
CA GLY A 57 -10.39 -5.18 -0.86
C GLY A 57 -10.52 -4.20 0.32
N TYR A 58 -10.46 -4.70 1.55
CA TYR A 58 -10.44 -3.86 2.76
C TYR A 58 -9.19 -2.97 2.82
N LEU A 59 -8.00 -3.48 2.51
CA LEU A 59 -6.78 -2.66 2.46
C LEU A 59 -6.86 -1.53 1.43
N ILE A 60 -7.55 -1.77 0.31
CA ILE A 60 -7.80 -0.74 -0.71
C ILE A 60 -8.72 0.35 -0.14
N GLU A 61 -9.79 -0.02 0.56
CA GLU A 61 -10.72 0.93 1.20
C GLU A 61 -10.04 1.78 2.28
N GLU A 62 -9.16 1.18 3.10
CA GLU A 62 -8.35 1.90 4.09
C GLU A 62 -7.44 2.93 3.42
N PHE A 63 -6.75 2.54 2.34
CA PHE A 63 -5.92 3.47 1.58
C PHE A 63 -6.74 4.63 0.99
N GLU A 64 -7.94 4.38 0.45
CA GLU A 64 -8.85 5.45 -0.01
C GLU A 64 -9.25 6.39 1.14
N ALA A 65 -9.40 5.88 2.37
CA ALA A 65 -9.75 6.68 3.52
C ALA A 65 -8.59 7.56 4.01
N GLU A 66 -7.37 7.01 4.04
CA GLU A 66 -6.15 7.76 4.34
C GLU A 66 -5.92 8.89 3.33
N GLU A 67 -6.05 8.60 2.02
CA GLU A 67 -5.93 9.60 0.95
C GLU A 67 -6.89 10.77 1.14
N ARG A 68 -8.17 10.48 1.40
CA ARG A 68 -9.19 11.50 1.68
C ARG A 68 -8.84 12.37 2.89
N GLY A 69 -8.19 11.79 3.90
CA GLY A 69 -7.73 12.52 5.09
C GLY A 69 -6.58 13.49 4.83
N MET A 70 -5.82 13.28 3.75
CA MET A 70 -4.67 14.11 3.35
C MET A 70 -5.02 15.20 2.32
N ALA A 71 -6.26 15.25 1.82
CA ALA A 71 -6.65 16.11 0.71
C ALA A 71 -6.43 17.63 0.94
N GLU A 72 -6.41 18.09 2.20
CA GLU A 72 -6.20 19.51 2.53
C GLU A 72 -4.71 19.91 2.60
N LYS A 73 -3.78 18.95 2.53
CA LYS A 73 -2.35 19.19 2.61
C LYS A 73 -1.77 19.70 1.27
N PRO A 74 -0.66 20.45 1.29
CA PRO A 74 0.06 20.80 0.07
C PRO A 74 0.44 19.55 -0.75
N ALA A 75 0.43 19.66 -2.08
CA ALA A 75 0.71 18.55 -2.99
C ALA A 75 2.08 17.88 -2.73
N GLU A 76 3.11 18.66 -2.42
CA GLU A 76 4.42 18.13 -2.05
C GLU A 76 4.35 17.24 -0.81
N GLU A 77 3.68 17.72 0.25
CA GLU A 77 3.53 16.97 1.50
C GLU A 77 2.74 15.68 1.27
N ARG A 78 1.64 15.75 0.51
CA ARG A 78 0.84 14.56 0.12
C ARG A 78 1.70 13.53 -0.62
N LEU A 79 2.54 13.97 -1.57
CA LEU A 79 3.37 13.05 -2.35
C LEU A 79 4.46 12.40 -1.50
N ARG A 80 5.11 13.15 -0.60
CA ARG A 80 6.11 12.61 0.33
C ARG A 80 5.47 11.62 1.30
N GLU A 81 4.34 11.98 1.93
CA GLU A 81 3.64 11.06 2.84
C GLU A 81 3.20 9.77 2.15
N PHE A 82 2.73 9.87 0.90
CA PHE A 82 2.42 8.70 0.09
C PHE A 82 3.64 7.79 -0.13
N VAL A 83 4.82 8.36 -0.41
CA VAL A 83 6.05 7.58 -0.55
C VAL A 83 6.47 6.94 0.78
N ASP A 84 6.41 7.70 1.88
CA ASP A 84 6.75 7.22 3.22
C ASP A 84 5.86 6.06 3.68
N TRP A 85 4.62 5.98 3.21
CA TRP A 85 3.73 4.85 3.49
C TRP A 85 4.26 3.50 2.97
N PHE A 86 5.14 3.51 1.96
CA PHE A 86 5.73 2.27 1.42
C PHE A 86 7.07 1.89 2.04
N VAL A 87 7.61 2.71 2.92
CA VAL A 87 8.86 2.45 3.63
C VAL A 87 8.55 1.80 4.98
N PHE A 88 9.33 0.77 5.31
CA PHE A 88 9.40 0.25 6.67
C PHE A 88 10.86 0.21 7.12
N ALA A 89 11.13 0.81 8.29
CA ALA A 89 12.44 1.00 8.85
C ALA A 89 12.91 -0.24 9.64
N PRO A 90 14.23 -0.39 9.87
CA PRO A 90 14.74 -1.38 10.81
C PRO A 90 14.07 -1.23 12.19
N GLY A 91 13.56 -2.33 12.74
CA GLY A 91 12.83 -2.36 14.02
C GLY A 91 11.31 -2.24 13.90
N GLU A 92 10.76 -2.04 12.69
CA GLU A 92 9.32 -2.17 12.42
C GLU A 92 8.96 -3.60 12.01
N ASP A 93 9.25 -4.58 12.88
CA ASP A 93 9.13 -6.01 12.57
C ASP A 93 7.70 -6.40 12.15
N ASP A 94 6.68 -5.85 12.81
CA ASP A 94 5.27 -6.03 12.45
C ASP A 94 4.97 -5.59 11.01
N ARG A 95 5.53 -4.45 10.59
CA ARG A 95 5.32 -3.88 9.26
C ARG A 95 6.08 -4.67 8.20
N ALA A 96 7.28 -5.12 8.55
CA ALA A 96 8.09 -6.02 7.72
C ALA A 96 7.36 -7.36 7.48
N ALA A 97 6.83 -7.97 8.53
CA ALA A 97 6.07 -9.22 8.45
C ALA A 97 4.80 -9.06 7.60
N PHE A 98 4.08 -7.95 7.76
CA PHE A 98 2.92 -7.65 6.92
C PHE A 98 3.28 -7.53 5.44
N HIS A 99 4.35 -6.79 5.11
CA HIS A 99 4.77 -6.64 3.72
C HIS A 99 5.28 -7.93 3.10
N LEU A 100 5.89 -8.81 3.89
CA LEU A 100 6.24 -10.17 3.45
C LEU A 100 4.98 -10.98 3.13
N ALA A 101 3.98 -10.99 4.03
CA ALA A 101 2.71 -11.68 3.78
C ALA A 101 1.97 -11.12 2.56
N LEU A 102 2.01 -9.80 2.34
CA LEU A 102 1.45 -9.17 1.15
C LEU A 102 2.20 -9.57 -0.12
N LEU A 103 3.52 -9.73 -0.08
CA LEU A 103 4.32 -10.25 -1.20
C LEU A 103 3.89 -11.68 -1.56
N GLU A 104 3.72 -12.56 -0.57
CA GLU A 104 3.24 -13.93 -0.77
C GLU A 104 1.84 -13.98 -1.40
N LEU A 105 0.95 -13.10 -0.95
CA LEU A 105 -0.40 -12.95 -1.50
C LEU A 105 -0.35 -12.45 -2.94
N ARG A 106 0.47 -11.41 -3.22
CA ARG A 106 0.63 -10.87 -4.58
C ARG A 106 1.16 -11.92 -5.55
N ALA A 107 2.02 -12.83 -5.08
CA ALA A 107 2.55 -13.94 -5.88
C ALA A 107 1.46 -14.93 -6.36
N GLN A 108 0.24 -14.88 -5.81
CA GLN A 108 -0.88 -15.72 -6.26
C GLN A 108 -1.58 -15.17 -7.50
N ALA A 109 -1.54 -13.86 -7.75
CA ALA A 109 -2.30 -13.21 -8.84
C ALA A 109 -2.01 -13.72 -10.26
N PRO A 110 -0.80 -14.21 -10.61
CA PRO A 110 -0.58 -14.88 -11.91
C PRO A 110 -1.38 -16.17 -12.09
N PHE A 111 -1.86 -16.78 -11.01
CA PHE A 111 -2.56 -18.06 -11.01
C PHE A 111 -4.03 -17.95 -10.62
N ASP A 112 -4.45 -16.80 -10.11
CA ASP A 112 -5.77 -16.58 -9.52
C ASP A 112 -6.38 -15.24 -9.96
N GLU A 113 -7.53 -15.30 -10.63
CA GLU A 113 -8.18 -14.10 -11.20
C GLU A 113 -8.79 -13.21 -10.12
N ALA A 114 -9.25 -13.76 -8.99
CA ALA A 114 -9.87 -12.95 -7.93
C ALA A 114 -8.82 -12.05 -7.27
N TYR A 115 -7.63 -12.59 -6.98
CA TYR A 115 -6.51 -11.78 -6.53
C TYR A 115 -6.04 -10.80 -7.61
N ARG A 116 -5.95 -11.24 -8.87
CA ARG A 116 -5.53 -10.37 -9.97
C ARG A 116 -6.42 -9.15 -10.11
N GLU A 117 -7.73 -9.32 -9.99
CA GLU A 117 -8.69 -8.23 -10.07
C GLU A 117 -8.52 -7.23 -8.94
N GLN A 118 -8.36 -7.70 -7.68
CA GLN A 118 -8.09 -6.80 -6.56
C GLN A 118 -6.78 -6.03 -6.75
N LEU A 119 -5.72 -6.69 -7.24
CA LEU A 119 -4.44 -6.02 -7.47
C LEU A 119 -4.49 -5.01 -8.63
N ARG A 120 -5.28 -5.25 -9.67
CA ARG A 120 -5.54 -4.24 -10.72
C ARG A 120 -6.24 -3.01 -10.15
N ARG A 121 -7.29 -3.22 -9.35
CA ARG A 121 -7.98 -2.12 -8.66
C ARG A 121 -7.02 -1.33 -7.76
N SER A 122 -6.17 -2.02 -7.01
CA SER A 122 -5.13 -1.39 -6.17
C SER A 122 -4.15 -0.57 -7.01
N ASP A 123 -3.66 -1.11 -8.13
CA ASP A 123 -2.73 -0.41 -9.04
C ASP A 123 -3.36 0.83 -9.67
N GLU A 124 -4.60 0.72 -10.15
CA GLU A 124 -5.35 1.84 -10.74
C GLU A 124 -5.58 2.95 -9.73
N LEU A 125 -6.00 2.60 -8.51
CA LEU A 125 -6.23 3.55 -7.44
C LEU A 125 -4.93 4.26 -7.04
N VAL A 126 -3.87 3.50 -6.75
CA VAL A 126 -2.57 4.04 -6.33
C VAL A 126 -2.01 4.97 -7.40
N ARG A 127 -1.99 4.54 -8.68
CA ARG A 127 -1.53 5.40 -9.77
C ARG A 127 -2.39 6.66 -9.88
N GLY A 128 -3.71 6.52 -9.82
CA GLY A 128 -4.66 7.64 -9.88
C GLY A 128 -4.44 8.66 -8.77
N THR A 129 -4.17 8.21 -7.54
CA THR A 129 -3.84 9.10 -6.41
C THR A 129 -2.59 9.91 -6.68
N ILE A 130 -1.50 9.28 -7.15
CA ILE A 130 -0.26 10.02 -7.44
C ILE A 130 -0.46 11.00 -8.59
N VAL A 131 -1.17 10.59 -9.65
CA VAL A 131 -1.52 11.47 -10.78
C VAL A 131 -2.26 12.70 -10.28
N GLY A 132 -3.31 12.53 -9.48
CA GLY A 132 -4.08 13.65 -8.92
C GLY A 132 -3.23 14.57 -8.04
N ILE A 133 -2.37 14.02 -7.19
CA ILE A 133 -1.45 14.84 -6.36
C ILE A 133 -0.51 15.68 -7.25
N VAL A 134 0.03 15.10 -8.33
CA VAL A 134 0.93 15.81 -9.24
C VAL A 134 0.18 16.87 -10.03
N GLU A 135 -1.04 16.59 -10.50
CA GLU A 135 -1.91 17.56 -11.18
C GLU A 135 -2.24 18.75 -10.27
N ASP A 136 -2.63 18.50 -9.02
CA ASP A 136 -2.91 19.54 -8.02
C ASP A 136 -1.66 20.41 -7.75
N GLY A 137 -0.48 19.77 -7.69
CA GLY A 137 0.79 20.46 -7.51
C GLY A 137 1.20 21.32 -8.70
N ILE A 138 0.88 20.88 -9.93
CA ILE A 138 1.06 21.69 -11.14
C ILE A 138 0.12 22.89 -11.14
N GLU A 139 -1.16 22.69 -10.82
CA GLU A 139 -2.17 23.76 -10.81
C GLU A 139 -1.86 24.82 -9.75
N SER A 140 -1.39 24.39 -8.58
CA SER A 140 -0.97 25.29 -7.49
C SER A 140 0.41 25.93 -7.69
N GLY A 141 1.16 25.54 -8.72
CA GLY A 141 2.49 26.06 -9.04
C GLY A 141 3.60 25.55 -8.12
N VAL A 142 3.35 24.50 -7.33
CA VAL A 142 4.36 23.82 -6.51
C VAL A 142 5.26 22.94 -7.37
N PHE A 143 4.66 22.26 -8.37
CA PHE A 143 5.37 21.39 -9.30
C PHE A 143 5.51 22.05 -10.68
N ARG A 144 6.57 21.66 -11.41
CA ARG A 144 6.84 22.18 -12.75
C ARG A 144 5.71 21.88 -13.73
N ALA A 145 5.33 22.89 -14.51
CA ALA A 145 4.26 22.78 -15.50
C ALA A 145 4.55 21.83 -16.67
N ASP A 146 5.81 21.44 -16.88
CA ASP A 146 6.24 20.47 -17.90
C ASP A 146 6.35 19.03 -17.36
N ALA A 147 5.97 18.80 -16.10
CA ALA A 147 5.92 17.46 -15.54
C ALA A 147 4.81 16.64 -16.19
N GLU A 148 5.06 15.33 -16.33
CA GLU A 148 4.11 14.37 -16.90
C GLU A 148 3.53 13.50 -15.76
N PRO A 149 2.34 13.79 -15.22
CA PRO A 149 1.81 13.16 -14.00
C PRO A 149 1.82 11.62 -14.05
N GLU A 150 1.40 11.08 -15.19
CA GLU A 150 1.39 9.65 -15.46
C GLU A 150 2.79 9.01 -15.44
N ALA A 151 3.81 9.72 -15.91
CA ALA A 151 5.18 9.21 -15.89
C ALA A 151 5.76 9.25 -14.46
N ILE A 152 5.49 10.31 -13.72
CA ILE A 152 5.89 10.44 -12.31
C ILE A 152 5.22 9.35 -11.47
N ALA A 153 3.92 9.13 -11.63
CA ALA A 153 3.19 8.09 -10.91
C ALA A 153 3.78 6.69 -11.15
N ARG A 154 4.08 6.35 -12.41
CA ARG A 154 4.74 5.07 -12.74
C ARG A 154 6.11 4.95 -12.11
N LEU A 155 6.93 6.01 -12.18
CA LEU A 155 8.29 5.99 -11.64
C LEU A 155 8.29 5.83 -10.12
N VAL A 156 7.49 6.64 -9.42
CA VAL A 156 7.35 6.61 -7.96
C VAL A 156 6.87 5.22 -7.52
N PHE A 157 5.76 4.74 -8.09
CA PHE A 157 5.19 3.47 -7.68
C PHE A 157 6.11 2.27 -7.96
N ALA A 158 6.69 2.18 -9.17
CA ALA A 158 7.60 1.09 -9.51
C ALA A 158 8.87 1.08 -8.65
N THR A 159 9.38 2.26 -8.31
CA THR A 159 10.56 2.40 -7.44
C THR A 159 10.24 1.89 -6.03
N MET A 160 9.11 2.31 -5.47
CA MET A 160 8.70 1.90 -4.12
C MET A 160 8.31 0.42 -4.03
N ASP A 161 7.58 -0.12 -5.00
CA ASP A 161 7.23 -1.55 -5.06
C ASP A 161 8.49 -2.42 -5.20
N GLY A 162 9.43 -2.02 -6.07
CA GLY A 162 10.71 -2.69 -6.25
C GLY A 162 11.58 -2.66 -4.99
N ALA A 163 11.66 -1.50 -4.32
CA ALA A 163 12.44 -1.34 -3.09
C ALA A 163 11.91 -2.23 -1.96
N ARG A 164 10.59 -2.21 -1.76
CA ARG A 164 9.91 -3.02 -0.74
C ARG A 164 10.07 -4.51 -0.99
N THR A 165 9.87 -4.93 -2.24
CA THR A 165 10.03 -6.34 -2.65
C THR A 165 11.46 -6.80 -2.42
N ARG A 166 12.45 -5.99 -2.79
CA ARG A 166 13.86 -6.32 -2.58
C ARG A 166 14.21 -6.43 -1.08
N GLN A 167 13.80 -5.44 -0.28
CA GLN A 167 14.02 -5.46 1.17
C GLN A 167 13.43 -6.72 1.81
N ALA A 168 12.17 -7.06 1.49
CA ALA A 168 11.51 -8.26 2.00
C ALA A 168 12.19 -9.56 1.53
N THR A 169 12.66 -9.61 0.28
CA THR A 169 13.26 -10.82 -0.31
C THR A 169 14.69 -11.08 0.17
N LEU A 170 15.49 -10.03 0.35
CA LEU A 170 16.92 -10.14 0.67
C LEU A 170 17.24 -9.91 2.15
N ALA A 171 16.23 -9.57 2.97
CA ALA A 171 16.40 -9.17 4.37
C ALA A 171 17.41 -8.01 4.55
N GLU A 172 17.48 -7.12 3.56
CA GLU A 172 18.31 -5.90 3.57
C GLU A 172 17.57 -4.79 4.33
N ALA A 173 17.60 -4.85 5.67
CA ALA A 173 16.90 -3.88 6.51
C ALA A 173 17.35 -2.44 6.21
N GLY A 174 16.39 -1.55 5.94
CA GLY A 174 16.64 -0.13 5.65
C GLY A 174 16.80 0.21 4.17
N TYR A 175 16.88 -0.78 3.26
CA TYR A 175 17.02 -0.54 1.82
C TYR A 175 15.90 0.34 1.24
N ALA A 176 14.64 0.12 1.64
CA ALA A 176 13.50 0.92 1.19
C ALA A 176 13.60 2.39 1.64
N ALA A 177 14.19 2.65 2.80
CA ALA A 177 14.45 4.02 3.27
C ALA A 177 15.55 4.69 2.44
N GLU A 178 16.66 3.98 2.12
CA GLU A 178 17.71 4.50 1.25
C GLU A 178 17.18 4.84 -0.16
N VAL A 179 16.32 3.97 -0.72
CA VAL A 179 15.68 4.22 -2.01
C VAL A 179 14.71 5.40 -1.97
N ARG A 180 13.93 5.55 -0.89
CA ARG A 180 13.08 6.72 -0.70
C ARG A 180 13.91 8.00 -0.68
N ASP A 181 14.99 8.02 0.09
CA ASP A 181 15.83 9.24 0.22
C ASP A 181 16.39 9.65 -1.15
N ALA A 182 16.81 8.67 -1.97
CA ALA A 182 17.22 8.91 -3.35
C ALA A 182 16.06 9.33 -4.27
N LEU A 183 14.84 8.80 -4.07
CA LEU A 183 13.64 9.22 -4.81
C LEU A 183 13.28 10.67 -4.49
N TYR A 184 13.43 11.09 -3.23
CA TYR A 184 13.24 12.49 -2.84
C TYR A 184 14.26 13.38 -3.54
N GLU A 185 15.55 13.09 -3.39
CA GLU A 185 16.64 13.92 -3.91
C GLU A 185 16.64 14.03 -5.45
N HIS A 186 16.33 12.94 -6.16
CA HIS A 186 16.53 12.86 -7.61
C HIS A 186 15.25 12.90 -8.45
N VAL A 187 14.07 12.86 -7.82
CA VAL A 187 12.80 12.85 -8.55
C VAL A 187 11.84 13.88 -7.99
N LEU A 188 11.59 13.87 -6.67
CA LEU A 188 10.62 14.80 -6.09
C LEU A 188 11.17 16.21 -5.99
N ASP A 189 12.43 16.38 -5.59
CA ASP A 189 13.04 17.70 -5.50
C ASP A 189 13.20 18.33 -6.90
N ASP A 190 13.50 17.50 -7.91
CA ASP A 190 13.52 17.89 -9.33
C ASP A 190 12.13 18.23 -9.90
N LEU A 191 11.04 17.85 -9.21
CA LEU A 191 9.67 18.18 -9.61
C LEU A 191 9.27 19.57 -9.14
N LEU A 192 9.90 20.10 -8.09
CA LEU A 192 9.59 21.41 -7.52
C LEU A 192 9.94 22.54 -8.49
N VAL A 193 9.15 23.60 -8.47
CA VAL A 193 9.50 24.85 -9.15
C VAL A 193 10.67 25.49 -8.40
N ASP A 194 11.81 25.63 -9.07
CA ASP A 194 12.96 26.35 -8.56
C ASP A 194 12.71 27.87 -8.67
N PRO A 195 12.56 28.61 -7.55
CA PRO A 195 12.34 30.06 -7.61
C PRO A 195 13.53 30.82 -8.20
N GLU A 196 14.73 30.23 -8.26
CA GLU A 196 15.95 30.87 -8.81
C GLU A 196 16.15 30.64 -10.32
N ARG A 197 15.37 29.76 -10.95
CA ARG A 197 15.43 29.48 -12.41
C ARG A 197 14.35 30.20 -13.22
N ALA A 198 13.56 31.06 -12.59
CA ALA A 198 12.45 31.79 -13.22
C ALA A 198 12.84 33.17 -13.84
N GLU A 199 14.12 33.42 -14.10
CA GLU A 199 14.62 34.62 -14.81
C GLU A 199 14.95 34.39 -16.30
#